data_AF-A0A6N7RJE1-F1
#
_entry.id   AF-A0A6N7RJE1-F1
#
_cell.length_a   1.000
_cell.length_b   1.000
_cell.length_c   1.000
_cell.angle_alpha   90.00
_cell.angle_beta   90.00
_cell.angle_gamma   90.00
#
_symmetry.space_group_name_H-M   'P 1'
#
loop_
_entity.id
_entity.type
_entity.pdbx_description
1 polymer ?
#
loop_
_entity_poly.entity_id
_entity_poly.type
_entity_poly.pdbx_seq_one_letter_code
_entity_poly.pdbx_strand_id
1 'polypeptide(L)'
;MNKKPAVLTLSLGIACALAAVVFALDLGGASALLPIAGKAVWGFGGCAAALIVCGAFALAHKPTRVELIEQGDERNAAINGKAALLAFETFSVLVPIAGLVLYVVGEVSVAGLLALIGVEIVATVVYFAQIARMQKTM
;
A
#
# COMPACT_ATOMS: atom_id res chain seq x y z
N MET A 1 0.95 -10.26 18.36
CA MET A 1 0.79 -9.71 16.99
C MET A 1 2.06 -9.91 16.17
N ASN A 2 1.95 -10.44 14.96
CA ASN A 2 3.09 -10.60 14.05
C ASN A 2 3.51 -9.21 13.53
N LYS A 3 4.69 -8.71 13.92
CA LYS A 3 5.18 -7.38 13.51
C LYS A 3 5.77 -7.36 12.09
N LYS A 4 5.98 -8.52 11.47
CA LYS A 4 6.56 -8.65 10.13
C LYS A 4 5.91 -7.76 9.06
N PRO A 5 4.57 -7.69 8.91
CA PRO A 5 3.95 -6.81 7.91
C PRO A 5 4.24 -5.34 8.19
N ALA A 6 4.13 -4.87 9.43
CA ALA A 6 4.40 -3.48 9.79
C ALA A 6 5.87 -3.08 9.57
N VAL A 7 6.80 -3.98 9.90
CA VAL A 7 8.24 -3.81 9.64
C VAL A 7 8.51 -3.75 8.14
N LEU A 8 7.85 -4.61 7.34
CA LEU A 8 7.97 -4.62 5.89
C LEU A 8 7.46 -3.28 5.30
N THR A 9 6.27 -2.84 5.69
CA THR A 9 5.70 -1.55 5.26
C THR A 9 6.62 -0.37 5.61
N LEU A 10 7.16 -0.35 6.82
CA LEU A 10 8.09 0.70 7.25
C LEU A 10 9.41 0.66 6.46
N SER A 11 9.96 -0.54 6.22
CA SER A 11 11.21 -0.71 5.46
C SER A 11 11.07 -0.26 4.00
N LEU A 12 9.93 -0.54 3.38
CA LEU A 12 9.57 -0.02 2.05
C LEU A 12 9.43 1.51 2.07
N GLY A 13 8.81 2.06 3.11
CA GLY A 13 8.70 3.52 3.28
C GLY A 13 10.07 4.20 3.39
N ILE A 14 11.01 3.62 4.15
CA ILE A 14 12.39 4.12 4.26
C ILE A 14 13.13 3.99 2.93
N ALA A 15 12.97 2.88 2.21
CA ALA A 15 13.58 2.72 0.88
C ALA A 15 13.06 3.77 -0.12
N CYS A 16 11.76 4.05 -0.12
CA CYS A 16 11.18 5.14 -0.92
C CYS A 16 11.71 6.51 -0.50
N ALA A 17 11.89 6.77 0.80
CA ALA A 17 12.46 8.03 1.28
C ALA A 17 13.91 8.22 0.80
N LEU A 18 14.73 7.16 0.87
CA LEU A 18 16.11 7.18 0.37
C LEU A 18 16.14 7.41 -1.14
N ALA A 19 15.28 6.74 -1.91
CA ALA A 19 15.15 6.98 -3.34
C ALA A 19 14.77 8.45 -3.64
N ALA A 20 13.82 9.03 -2.90
CA ALA A 20 13.45 10.43 -3.04
C ALA A 20 14.64 11.38 -2.80
N VAL A 21 15.47 11.12 -1.78
CA VAL A 21 16.69 11.90 -1.49
C VAL A 21 17.72 11.77 -2.61
N VAL A 22 17.93 10.57 -3.14
CA VAL A 22 18.85 10.33 -4.28
C VAL A 22 18.43 11.13 -5.50
N PHE A 23 17.14 11.15 -5.84
CA PHE A 23 16.64 11.95 -6.96
C PHE A 23 16.62 13.45 -6.66
N ALA A 24 16.42 13.86 -5.41
CA ALA A 24 16.36 15.28 -5.03
C ALA A 24 17.75 15.95 -5.03
N LEU A 25 18.78 15.20 -4.63
CA LEU A 25 20.17 15.67 -4.58
C LEU A 25 20.98 15.28 -5.82
N ASP A 26 20.35 14.64 -6.80
CA ASP A 26 20.98 14.11 -8.02
C ASP A 26 22.25 13.29 -7.73
N LEU A 27 22.19 12.45 -6.70
CA LEU A 27 23.36 11.67 -6.27
C LEU A 27 23.76 10.69 -7.37
N GLY A 28 24.96 10.87 -7.92
CA GLY A 28 25.51 10.02 -8.99
C GLY A 28 24.84 10.21 -10.36
N GLY A 29 24.17 11.34 -10.60
CA GLY A 29 23.49 11.59 -11.88
C GLY A 29 22.19 10.80 -12.04
N ALA A 30 21.56 10.43 -10.92
CA ALA A 30 20.31 9.66 -10.90
C ALA A 30 19.17 10.36 -11.66
N SER A 31 19.21 11.68 -11.83
CA SER A 31 18.27 12.44 -12.65
C SER A 31 18.22 11.96 -14.10
N ALA A 32 19.30 11.37 -14.63
CA ALA A 32 19.35 10.81 -15.98
C ALA A 32 18.64 9.45 -16.12
N LEU A 33 18.34 8.78 -15.00
CA LEU A 33 17.65 7.48 -15.01
C LEU A 33 16.15 7.60 -15.26
N LEU A 34 15.56 8.79 -15.09
CA LEU A 34 14.13 9.02 -15.23
C LEU A 34 13.86 10.22 -16.13
N PRO A 35 12.78 10.16 -16.94
CA PRO A 35 12.46 11.23 -17.89
C PRO A 35 12.14 12.57 -17.21
N ILE A 36 11.66 12.56 -15.96
CA ILE A 36 11.38 13.77 -15.18
C ILE A 36 11.75 13.54 -13.71
N ALA A 37 12.96 13.94 -13.32
CA ALA A 37 13.48 13.79 -11.95
C ALA A 37 12.59 14.46 -10.88
N GLY A 38 12.00 15.62 -11.19
CA GLY A 38 11.08 16.31 -10.27
C GLY A 38 9.81 15.51 -9.93
N LYS A 39 9.27 14.75 -10.89
CA LYS A 39 8.12 13.85 -10.62
C LYS A 39 8.55 12.64 -9.79
N ALA A 40 9.80 12.19 -9.92
CA ALA A 40 10.35 11.10 -9.12
C ALA A 40 10.47 11.49 -7.63
N VAL A 41 10.99 12.68 -7.33
CA VAL A 41 11.13 13.17 -5.94
C VAL A 41 9.77 13.22 -5.24
N TRP A 42 8.76 13.82 -5.87
CA TRP A 42 7.42 13.92 -5.30
C TRP A 42 6.69 12.57 -5.26
N GLY A 43 6.88 11.71 -6.27
CA GLY A 43 6.30 10.37 -6.30
C GLY A 43 6.86 9.46 -5.21
N PHE A 44 8.19 9.35 -5.11
CA PHE A 44 8.85 8.56 -4.06
C PHE A 44 8.66 9.17 -2.67
N GLY A 45 8.68 10.50 -2.55
CA GLY A 45 8.43 11.22 -1.30
C GLY A 45 6.99 11.03 -0.79
N GLY A 46 5.99 11.12 -1.67
CA GLY A 46 4.59 10.87 -1.34
C GLY A 46 4.34 9.42 -0.90
N CYS A 47 4.89 8.45 -1.63
CA CYS A 47 4.84 7.04 -1.25
C CYS A 47 5.54 6.77 0.09
N ALA A 48 6.70 7.38 0.32
CA ALA A 48 7.42 7.28 1.58
C ALA A 48 6.60 7.80 2.75
N ALA A 49 5.99 8.98 2.62
CA ALA A 49 5.14 9.55 3.66
C ALA A 49 3.98 8.61 4.02
N ALA A 50 3.25 8.10 3.02
CA ALA A 50 2.14 7.17 3.25
C ALA A 50 2.61 5.88 3.95
N LEU A 51 3.67 5.24 3.45
CA LEU A 51 4.17 3.97 3.98
C LEU A 51 4.78 4.11 5.38
N ILE A 52 5.51 5.20 5.64
CA ILE A 52 6.09 5.47 6.96
C ILE A 52 4.97 5.75 7.97
N VAL A 53 3.99 6.58 7.64
CA VAL A 53 2.86 6.86 8.54
C VAL A 53 2.09 5.58 8.85
N CYS A 54 1.69 4.82 7.83
CA CYS A 54 0.96 3.56 8.03
C CYS A 54 1.78 2.53 8.83
N GLY A 55 3.06 2.37 8.51
CA GLY A 55 3.96 1.45 9.23
C GLY A 55 4.23 1.90 10.67
N ALA A 56 4.37 3.20 10.91
CA ALA A 56 4.62 3.76 12.23
C ALA A 56 3.39 3.61 13.14
N PHE A 57 2.18 3.90 12.65
CA PHE A 57 0.95 3.65 13.41
C PHE A 57 0.79 2.16 13.77
N ALA A 58 1.07 1.27 12.82
CA ALA A 58 1.01 -0.18 13.05
C ALA A 58 2.05 -0.68 14.08
N LEU A 59 3.20 -0.01 14.20
CA LEU A 59 4.23 -0.33 15.20
C LEU A 59 4.02 0.36 16.56
N ALA A 60 3.44 1.55 16.56
CA ALA A 60 3.18 2.35 17.75
C ALA A 60 2.00 1.82 18.57
N HIS A 61 1.02 1.19 17.91
CA HIS A 61 -0.06 0.52 18.61
C HIS A 61 0.48 -0.69 19.39
N LYS A 62 0.60 -0.52 20.71
CA LYS A 62 0.93 -1.58 21.66
C LYS A 62 -0.39 -2.15 22.19
N PRO A 63 -0.86 -3.30 21.70
CA PRO A 63 -2.11 -3.87 22.18
C PRO A 63 -1.98 -4.19 23.66
N THR A 64 -2.99 -3.79 24.43
CA THR A 64 -3.12 -4.09 25.84
C THR A 64 -3.35 -5.60 26.04
N ARG A 65 -3.13 -6.12 27.27
CA ARG A 65 -3.41 -7.54 27.57
C ARG A 65 -4.86 -7.93 27.31
N VAL A 66 -5.78 -6.99 27.49
CA VAL A 66 -7.21 -7.18 27.22
C VAL A 66 -7.45 -7.30 25.72
N GLU A 67 -6.90 -6.39 24.90
CA GLU A 67 -6.99 -6.48 23.43
C GLU A 67 -6.36 -7.75 22.86
N LEU A 68 -5.30 -8.28 23.48
CA LEU A 68 -4.67 -9.53 23.02
C LEU A 68 -5.54 -10.76 23.29
N ILE A 69 -6.28 -10.78 24.41
CA ILE A 69 -7.23 -11.84 24.73
C ILE A 69 -8.46 -11.72 23.84
N GLU A 70 -8.96 -10.50 23.65
CA GLU A 70 -10.10 -10.18 22.81
C GLU A 70 -9.81 -10.35 21.31
N GLN A 71 -8.56 -10.26 20.85
CA GLN A 71 -8.19 -10.54 19.45
C GLN A 71 -8.32 -12.02 19.08
N GLY A 72 -8.28 -12.92 20.06
CA GLY A 72 -8.47 -14.35 19.87
C GLY A 72 -9.94 -14.78 19.88
N ASP A 73 -10.86 -13.88 20.25
CA ASP A 73 -12.30 -14.12 20.20
C ASP A 73 -12.77 -14.16 18.73
N GLU A 74 -13.52 -15.20 18.37
CA GLU A 74 -14.09 -15.38 17.03
C GLU A 74 -14.89 -14.14 16.58
N ARG A 75 -15.58 -13.47 17.51
CA ARG A 75 -16.34 -12.25 17.21
C ARG A 75 -15.44 -11.12 16.73
N ASN A 76 -14.31 -10.89 17.41
CA ASN A 76 -13.40 -9.81 17.06
C ASN A 76 -12.55 -10.15 15.83
N ALA A 77 -12.22 -11.43 15.62
CA ALA A 77 -11.62 -11.89 14.37
C ALA A 77 -12.57 -11.62 13.18
N ALA A 78 -13.86 -11.89 13.34
CA ALA A 78 -14.87 -11.59 12.31
C ALA A 78 -15.05 -10.08 12.06
N ILE A 79 -15.06 -9.25 13.12
CA ILE A 79 -15.14 -7.78 12.99
C ILE A 79 -13.92 -7.24 12.24
N ASN A 80 -12.71 -7.67 12.59
CA ASN A 80 -11.49 -7.25 11.91
C ASN A 80 -11.48 -7.71 10.44
N GLY A 81 -11.91 -8.94 10.16
CA GLY A 81 -12.07 -9.43 8.80
C GLY A 81 -13.04 -8.59 7.97
N LYS A 82 -14.19 -8.23 8.55
CA LYS A 82 -15.20 -7.39 7.89
C LYS A 82 -14.70 -5.95 7.67
N ALA A 83 -13.97 -5.39 8.62
CA ALA A 83 -13.37 -4.06 8.49
C ALA A 83 -12.31 -4.03 7.38
N ALA A 84 -11.45 -5.06 7.31
CA ALA A 84 -10.46 -5.20 6.25
C ALA A 84 -11.10 -5.37 4.87
N LEU A 85 -12.20 -6.14 4.78
CA LEU A 85 -12.96 -6.31 3.55
C LEU A 85 -13.55 -4.96 3.08
N LEU A 86 -14.20 -4.22 3.97
CA LEU A 86 -14.77 -2.91 3.64
C LEU A 86 -13.70 -1.92 3.17
N ALA A 87 -12.53 -1.91 3.81
CA ALA A 87 -11.40 -1.09 3.38
C ALA A 87 -10.93 -1.48 1.98
N PHE A 88 -10.81 -2.78 1.69
CA PHE A 88 -10.44 -3.27 0.35
C PHE A 88 -11.47 -2.88 -0.71
N GLU A 89 -12.77 -3.10 -0.46
CA GLU A 89 -13.86 -2.72 -1.36
C GLU A 89 -13.87 -1.21 -1.64
N THR A 90 -13.61 -0.41 -0.60
CA THR A 90 -13.50 1.04 -0.74
C THR A 90 -12.31 1.42 -1.63
N PHE A 91 -11.15 0.79 -1.43
CA PHE A 91 -9.97 1.04 -2.27
C PHE A 91 -10.18 0.59 -3.72
N SER A 92 -10.86 -0.53 -3.96
CA SER A 92 -11.18 -1.03 -5.32
C SER A 92 -12.17 -0.15 -6.09
N VAL A 93 -12.73 0.87 -5.46
CA VAL A 93 -13.54 1.88 -6.15
C VAL A 93 -12.77 3.19 -6.24
N LEU A 94 -12.16 3.63 -5.14
CA LEU A 94 -11.48 4.92 -5.09
C LEU A 94 -10.22 4.98 -5.96
N VAL A 95 -9.42 3.92 -6.00
CA VAL A 95 -8.16 3.89 -6.79
C VAL A 95 -8.42 4.03 -8.28
N PRO A 96 -9.32 3.24 -8.92
CA PRO A 96 -9.59 3.41 -10.35
C PRO A 96 -10.27 4.75 -10.67
N ILE A 97 -11.15 5.26 -9.80
CA ILE A 97 -11.74 6.61 -9.97
C ILE A 97 -10.66 7.68 -9.93
N ALA A 98 -9.76 7.64 -8.93
CA ALA A 98 -8.65 8.59 -8.83
C ALA A 98 -7.70 8.49 -10.04
N GLY A 99 -7.39 7.26 -10.48
CA GLY A 99 -6.61 7.01 -11.69
C GLY A 99 -7.26 7.60 -12.94
N LEU A 100 -8.57 7.42 -13.11
CA LEU A 100 -9.34 8.00 -14.22
C LEU A 100 -9.31 9.53 -14.18
N VAL A 101 -9.54 10.14 -13.02
CA VAL A 101 -9.47 11.60 -12.86
C VAL A 101 -8.09 12.10 -13.28
N LEU A 102 -7.02 11.50 -12.76
CA LEU A 102 -5.64 11.87 -13.08
C LEU A 102 -5.29 11.68 -14.56
N TYR A 103 -5.87 10.67 -15.22
CA TYR A 103 -5.73 10.47 -16.65
C TYR A 103 -6.44 11.57 -17.46
N VAL A 104 -7.69 11.89 -17.11
CA VAL A 104 -8.49 12.91 -17.80
C VAL A 104 -7.87 14.30 -17.68
N VAL A 105 -7.24 14.64 -16.54
CA VAL A 105 -6.53 15.92 -16.38
C VAL A 105 -5.11 15.93 -16.96
N GLY A 106 -4.68 14.83 -17.59
CA GLY A 106 -3.37 14.74 -18.27
C GLY A 106 -2.17 14.53 -17.35
N GLU A 107 -2.39 14.19 -16.07
CA GLU A 107 -1.31 13.98 -15.10
C GLU A 107 -0.72 12.57 -15.14
N VAL A 108 -1.50 11.60 -15.64
CA VAL A 108 -1.09 10.19 -15.78
C VAL A 108 -1.16 9.77 -17.23
N SER A 109 -0.13 9.07 -17.71
CA SER A 109 -0.11 8.50 -19.07
C SER A 109 -1.04 7.29 -19.17
N VAL A 110 -1.40 6.89 -20.40
CA VAL A 110 -2.18 5.64 -20.63
C VAL A 110 -1.47 4.44 -20.00
N ALA A 111 -0.14 4.35 -20.13
CA ALA A 111 0.64 3.28 -19.52
C ALA A 111 0.57 3.30 -17.98
N GLY A 112 0.60 4.49 -17.36
CA GLY A 112 0.44 4.64 -15.91
C GLY A 112 -0.95 4.23 -15.43
N LEU A 113 -2.01 4.58 -16.17
CA LEU A 113 -3.37 4.16 -15.88
C LEU A 113 -3.52 2.64 -15.97
N LEU A 114 -3.00 2.02 -17.05
CA LEU A 114 -3.01 0.57 -17.22
C LEU A 114 -2.23 -0.16 -16.13
N ALA A 115 -1.13 0.43 -15.62
CA ALA A 115 -0.39 -0.13 -14.50
C ALA A 115 -1.23 -0.14 -13.21
N LEU A 116 -1.95 0.95 -12.90
CA LEU A 116 -2.84 1.01 -11.73
C LEU A 116 -3.98 -0.03 -11.83
N ILE A 117 -4.61 -0.13 -13.00
CA ILE A 117 -5.65 -1.15 -13.27
C ILE A 117 -5.07 -2.56 -13.12
N GLY A 118 -3.85 -2.80 -13.63
CA GLY A 118 -3.18 -4.10 -13.51
C GLY A 118 -2.93 -4.50 -12.06
N VAL A 119 -2.48 -3.56 -11.21
CA VAL A 119 -2.29 -3.80 -9.77
C VAL A 119 -3.59 -4.22 -9.10
N GLU A 120 -4.70 -3.57 -9.44
CA GLU A 120 -6.01 -3.86 -8.88
C GLU A 120 -6.57 -5.23 -9.30
N ILE A 121 -6.39 -5.59 -10.57
CA ILE A 121 -6.74 -6.91 -11.08
C ILE A 121 -5.93 -7.98 -10.34
N VAL A 122 -4.61 -7.79 -10.19
CA VAL A 122 -3.75 -8.74 -9.48
C VAL A 122 -4.17 -8.88 -8.01
N ALA A 123 -4.47 -7.77 -7.33
CA ALA A 123 -4.96 -7.81 -5.94
C ALA A 123 -6.26 -8.61 -5.82
N THR A 124 -7.19 -8.42 -6.75
CA THR A 124 -8.46 -9.14 -6.82
C THR A 124 -8.26 -10.64 -7.09
N VAL A 125 -7.37 -11.00 -8.02
CA VAL A 125 -7.03 -12.40 -8.30
C VAL A 125 -6.43 -13.08 -7.08
N VAL A 126 -5.50 -12.40 -6.37
CA VAL A 126 -4.90 -12.94 -5.14
C VAL A 126 -5.98 -13.16 -4.07
N TYR A 127 -6.92 -12.24 -3.91
CA TYR A 127 -8.03 -12.38 -2.96
C TYR A 127 -8.85 -13.65 -3.25
N PHE A 128 -9.32 -13.83 -4.49
CA PHE A 128 -10.10 -15.02 -4.87
C PHE A 128 -9.27 -16.32 -4.79
N ALA A 129 -7.99 -16.28 -5.16
CA ALA A 129 -7.11 -17.44 -5.06
C ALA A 129 -6.93 -17.91 -3.62
N GLN A 130 -6.80 -16.97 -2.67
CA GLN A 130 -6.68 -17.30 -1.25
C GLN A 130 -7.98 -17.85 -0.68
N ILE A 131 -9.15 -17.29 -1.04
CA ILE A 131 -10.45 -17.86 -0.65
C ILE A 131 -10.57 -19.30 -1.15
N ALA A 132 -10.32 -19.53 -2.44
CA ALA A 132 -10.41 -20.86 -3.03
C ALA A 132 -9.45 -21.86 -2.36
N ARG A 133 -8.26 -21.41 -1.94
CA ARG A 133 -7.30 -22.22 -1.18
C ARG A 133 -7.82 -22.54 0.22
N MET A 134 -8.31 -21.55 0.95
CA MET A 134 -8.82 -21.74 2.32
C MET A 134 -10.06 -22.64 2.34
N GLN A 135 -10.96 -22.50 1.37
CA GLN A 135 -12.14 -23.36 1.22
C GLN A 135 -11.79 -24.83 0.93
N LYS A 136 -10.64 -25.11 0.31
CA LYS A 136 -10.17 -26.50 0.08
C LYS A 136 -9.53 -27.13 1.31
N THR A 137 -9.09 -26.32 2.28
CA THR A 137 -8.38 -26.77 3.48
C THR A 137 -9.25 -26.84 4.73
N MET A 138 -10.46 -26.28 4.67
CA MET A 138 -11.52 -26.46 5.67
C MET A 138 -12.40 -27.63 5.28
#